data_AF-A0A955KEH2-F1
#
_entry.id   AF-A0A955KEH2-F1
#
_cell.length_a   1.000
_cell.length_b   1.000
_cell.length_c   1.000
_cell.angle_alpha   90.00
_cell.angle_beta   90.00
_cell.angle_gamma   90.00
#
_symmetry.space_group_name_H-M   'P 1'
#
loop_
_entity.id
_entity.type
_entity.pdbx_description
1 polymer ?
#
loop_
_entity_poly.entity_id
_entity_poly.type
_entity_poly.pdbx_seq_one_letter_code
_entity_poly.pdbx_strand_id
1 'polypeptide(L)'
;MHFLADLLIGILMAYMLFTNSIANRISTWLTNTEELPTTISEEIEPDNSTLSFLPSRLERTIPDILLKSADYQRAALGAAAGLTGETAENPLDAIVNIYCTYITDSYIRTTTGTGFFIDPDGVILTNAHVAQFLLLETTHEGGDTECIVRAGTPAAPRYEADLLYISPAWVLDNADEMHQAVPMGTGERDYALLYVKDSIDGEPLPAAFPALSVDTALLPVTMREATVTAAGYPATNLLVNGPSADLIPQEASSTISELYTFGSNYADVISIRGSAVGAEGASGGPIINESGQVIGIIVTRGDDTLDGLGSLRAITLSHIERTIHEETGFTLAQNISGNLPYRASIFATTLAPFLLTLLQQAGA
;
A
#
# COMPACT_ATOMS: atom_id res chain seq x y z
N MET A 1 -46.22 42.24 -2.10
CA MET A 1 -44.94 41.51 -2.13
C MET A 1 -43.94 41.99 -1.07
N HIS A 2 -43.93 43.28 -0.67
CA HIS A 2 -43.03 43.76 0.40
C HIS A 2 -43.30 43.18 1.80
N PHE A 3 -44.56 43.01 2.21
CA PHE A 3 -44.90 42.49 3.54
C PHE A 3 -44.39 41.06 3.82
N LEU A 4 -44.36 40.20 2.80
CA LEU A 4 -43.86 38.82 2.94
C LEU A 4 -42.32 38.79 3.07
N ALA A 5 -41.62 39.70 2.39
CA ALA A 5 -40.17 39.83 2.50
C ALA A 5 -39.76 40.36 3.87
N ASP A 6 -40.46 41.37 4.39
CA ASP A 6 -40.19 41.95 5.71
C ASP A 6 -40.47 40.95 6.85
N LEU A 7 -41.52 40.13 6.70
CA LEU A 7 -41.82 39.04 7.64
C LEU A 7 -40.71 37.96 7.63
N LEU A 8 -40.23 37.56 6.45
CA LEU A 8 -39.17 36.56 6.30
C LEU A 8 -37.84 37.05 6.92
N ILE A 9 -37.49 38.32 6.68
CA ILE A 9 -36.30 38.95 7.26
C ILE A 9 -36.42 39.02 8.78
N GLY A 10 -37.60 39.37 9.30
CA GLY A 10 -37.86 39.37 10.75
C GLY A 10 -37.68 38.00 11.40
N ILE A 11 -38.16 36.93 10.74
CA ILE A 11 -37.99 35.55 11.22
C ILE A 11 -36.52 35.14 11.20
N LEU A 12 -35.78 35.45 10.13
CA LEU A 12 -34.35 35.13 10.03
C LEU A 12 -33.50 35.88 11.07
N MET A 13 -33.80 37.15 11.34
CA MET A 13 -33.13 37.91 12.39
C MET A 13 -33.42 37.35 13.78
N ALA A 14 -34.68 37.00 14.06
CA ALA A 14 -35.05 36.37 15.33
C ALA A 14 -34.36 35.02 15.52
N TYR A 15 -34.26 34.22 14.45
CA TYR A 15 -33.54 32.95 14.46
C TYR A 15 -32.05 33.13 14.78
N MET A 16 -31.35 34.07 14.12
CA MET A 16 -29.93 34.32 14.39
C MET A 16 -29.66 34.87 15.80
N LEU A 17 -30.56 35.69 16.34
CA LEU A 17 -30.44 36.16 17.73
C LEU A 17 -30.65 35.02 18.74
N PHE A 18 -31.56 34.12 18.44
CA PHE A 18 -31.83 32.94 19.28
C PHE A 18 -30.65 31.96 19.29
N THR A 19 -30.08 31.64 18.12
CA THR A 19 -28.93 30.72 18.03
C THR A 19 -27.68 31.30 18.70
N ASN A 20 -27.42 32.59 18.55
CA ASN A 20 -26.31 33.26 19.24
C ASN A 20 -26.50 33.29 20.77
N SER A 21 -27.73 33.46 21.25
CA SER A 21 -28.05 33.40 22.68
C SER A 21 -27.81 32.00 23.28
N ILE A 22 -28.17 30.95 22.53
CA ILE A 22 -27.90 29.56 22.93
C ILE A 22 -26.40 29.28 22.93
N ALA A 23 -25.67 29.67 21.89
CA ALA A 23 -24.23 29.48 21.81
C ALA A 23 -23.49 30.14 22.98
N ASN A 24 -23.91 31.35 23.36
CA ASN A 24 -23.30 32.06 24.48
C ASN A 24 -23.61 31.39 25.84
N ARG A 25 -24.82 30.82 26.00
CA ARG A 25 -25.19 30.04 27.20
C ARG A 25 -24.45 28.70 27.29
N ILE A 26 -24.20 28.04 26.17
CA ILE A 26 -23.41 26.79 26.13
C ILE A 26 -21.95 27.09 26.47
N SER A 27 -21.37 28.16 25.91
CA SER A 27 -20.01 28.60 26.22
C SER A 27 -19.84 28.91 27.71
N THR A 28 -20.76 29.67 28.30
CA THR A 28 -20.72 29.99 29.75
C THR A 28 -20.99 28.79 30.65
N TRP A 29 -21.70 27.76 30.16
CA TRP A 29 -21.88 26.51 30.89
C TRP A 29 -20.62 25.64 30.86
N LEU A 30 -19.92 25.57 29.72
CA LEU A 30 -18.67 24.82 29.57
C LEU A 30 -17.50 25.44 30.37
N THR A 31 -17.48 26.76 30.55
CA THR A 31 -16.38 27.45 31.25
C THR A 31 -16.51 27.52 32.78
N ASN A 32 -17.62 27.05 33.37
CA ASN A 32 -17.86 27.12 34.83
C ASN A 32 -17.53 25.81 35.58
N THR A 33 -16.68 24.95 35.02
CA THR A 33 -16.17 23.79 35.75
C THR A 33 -14.99 24.25 36.62
N GLU A 34 -15.14 24.10 37.94
CA GLU A 34 -14.21 24.55 38.98
C GLU A 34 -12.73 24.23 38.68
N GLU A 35 -11.88 25.24 38.86
CA GLU A 35 -10.43 25.14 38.83
C GLU A 35 -9.92 24.19 39.94
N LEU A 36 -9.53 22.98 39.54
CA LEU A 36 -8.56 22.18 40.29
C LEU A 36 -7.14 22.76 40.05
N PRO A 37 -6.24 22.70 41.05
CA PRO A 37 -5.00 23.44 41.03
C PRO A 37 -4.13 23.02 39.85
N THR A 38 -3.68 24.04 39.11
CA THR A 38 -2.69 23.99 38.04
C THR A 38 -1.37 23.43 38.61
N THR A 39 -1.19 22.11 38.51
CA THR A 39 0.16 21.58 38.31
C THR A 39 0.66 22.15 37.00
N ILE A 40 1.76 22.88 37.08
CA ILE A 40 2.59 23.28 35.95
C ILE A 40 2.94 21.98 35.22
N SER A 41 2.18 21.65 34.18
CA SER A 41 2.64 20.70 33.18
C SER A 41 3.78 21.41 32.47
N GLU A 42 5.00 20.95 32.72
CA GLU A 42 6.08 21.13 31.77
C GLU A 42 5.52 20.87 30.37
N GLU A 43 5.78 21.79 29.46
CA GLU A 43 5.64 21.56 28.04
C GLU A 43 6.54 20.36 27.75
N ILE A 44 5.93 19.16 27.70
CA ILE A 44 6.63 17.93 27.34
C ILE A 44 6.97 18.13 25.86
N GLU A 45 8.21 18.54 25.59
CA GLU A 45 8.90 18.25 24.33
C GLU A 45 8.50 16.83 23.93
N PRO A 46 7.89 16.60 22.75
CA PRO A 46 7.42 15.28 22.37
C PRO A 46 8.59 14.31 22.54
N ASP A 47 8.40 13.29 23.37
CA ASP A 47 9.42 12.30 23.63
C ASP A 47 9.78 11.64 22.31
N ASN A 48 10.89 12.10 21.74
CA ASN A 48 11.31 11.70 20.40
C ASN A 48 11.82 10.24 20.38
N SER A 49 11.67 9.53 21.51
CA SER A 49 12.04 8.13 21.69
C SER A 49 10.87 7.13 21.58
N THR A 50 9.62 7.59 21.51
CA THR A 50 8.45 6.68 21.48
C THR A 50 7.77 6.64 20.11
N LEU A 51 7.48 5.44 19.60
CA LEU A 51 6.72 5.22 18.37
C LEU A 51 5.21 5.46 18.57
N SER A 52 4.55 5.98 17.54
CA SER A 52 3.09 6.16 17.53
C SER A 52 2.39 4.82 17.27
N PHE A 53 1.30 4.52 17.98
CA PHE A 53 0.60 3.24 17.83
C PHE A 53 -0.47 3.30 16.73
N LEU A 54 -0.50 2.28 15.86
CA LEU A 54 -1.61 2.02 14.95
C LEU A 54 -2.36 0.76 15.39
N PRO A 55 -3.71 0.76 15.31
CA PRO A 55 -4.47 -0.44 15.60
C PRO A 55 -4.11 -1.54 14.60
N SER A 56 -3.76 -2.72 15.10
CA SER A 56 -3.70 -3.92 14.28
C SER A 56 -5.13 -4.38 13.98
N ARG A 57 -5.42 -4.72 12.72
CA ARG A 57 -6.74 -5.27 12.33
C ARG A 57 -6.79 -6.80 12.51
N LEU A 58 -5.66 -7.43 12.86
CA LEU A 58 -5.54 -8.87 13.07
C LEU A 58 -6.11 -9.26 14.44
N GLU A 59 -7.43 -9.25 14.56
CA GLU A 59 -8.13 -9.87 15.71
C GLU A 59 -8.21 -11.40 15.56
N ARG A 60 -7.92 -11.93 14.37
CA ARG A 60 -8.01 -13.34 14.00
C ARG A 60 -6.63 -13.99 13.93
N THR A 61 -6.58 -15.30 14.20
CA THR A 61 -5.35 -16.09 14.07
C THR A 61 -4.84 -16.04 12.63
N ILE A 62 -3.56 -15.70 12.44
CA ILE A 62 -2.90 -15.72 11.14
C ILE A 62 -3.04 -17.12 10.53
N PRO A 63 -3.50 -17.26 9.27
CA PRO A 63 -3.62 -18.56 8.63
C PRO A 63 -2.26 -19.25 8.50
N ASP A 64 -2.14 -20.44 9.06
CA ASP A 64 -0.93 -21.26 8.95
C ASP A 64 -0.92 -22.13 7.69
N ILE A 65 -1.70 -21.76 6.67
CA ILE A 65 -1.84 -22.55 5.44
C ILE A 65 -0.52 -22.70 4.69
N LEU A 66 0.28 -21.63 4.62
CA LEU A 66 1.59 -21.66 3.95
C LEU A 66 2.59 -22.51 4.74
N LEU A 67 2.57 -22.42 6.08
CA LEU A 67 3.37 -23.26 6.98
C LEU A 67 3.03 -24.74 6.86
N LYS A 68 1.74 -25.07 6.68
CA LYS A 68 1.26 -26.45 6.58
C LYS A 68 1.33 -27.05 5.18
N SER A 69 1.46 -26.23 4.13
CA SER A 69 1.50 -26.70 2.74
C SER A 69 2.85 -27.35 2.42
N ALA A 70 2.90 -28.68 2.42
CA ALA A 70 4.11 -29.43 2.09
C ALA A 70 4.64 -29.10 0.68
N ASP A 71 3.77 -28.75 -0.26
CA ASP A 71 4.14 -28.37 -1.63
C ASP A 71 4.82 -27.00 -1.64
N TYR A 72 4.24 -26.02 -0.94
CA TYR A 72 4.83 -24.69 -0.79
C TYR A 72 6.18 -24.74 -0.09
N GLN A 73 6.26 -25.46 1.03
CA GLN A 73 7.51 -25.63 1.80
C GLN A 73 8.61 -26.28 0.95
N ARG A 74 8.27 -27.27 0.11
CA ARG A 74 9.24 -27.88 -0.82
C ARG A 74 9.70 -26.93 -1.91
N ALA A 75 8.78 -26.13 -2.46
CA ALA A 75 9.11 -25.15 -3.50
C ALA A 75 10.06 -24.06 -2.98
N ALA A 76 9.91 -23.66 -1.72
CA ALA A 76 10.77 -22.66 -1.07
C ALA A 76 12.18 -23.17 -0.72
N LEU A 77 12.38 -24.48 -0.56
CA LEU A 77 13.68 -25.09 -0.27
C LEU A 77 14.56 -25.31 -1.52
N GLY A 78 14.05 -25.04 -2.73
CA GLY A 78 14.79 -25.19 -3.98
C GLY A 78 15.87 -24.13 -4.12
N ALA A 79 17.15 -24.50 -3.96
CA ALA A 79 18.36 -23.69 -4.21
C ALA A 79 18.17 -22.17 -4.15
N ALA A 80 17.75 -21.66 -2.98
CA ALA A 80 17.66 -20.23 -2.72
C ALA A 80 19.07 -19.63 -2.82
N ALA A 81 19.33 -18.85 -3.86
CA ALA A 81 20.62 -18.18 -4.07
C ALA A 81 20.79 -16.91 -3.21
N GLY A 82 19.77 -16.53 -2.43
CA GLY A 82 19.70 -15.22 -1.78
C GLY A 82 19.35 -14.12 -2.77
N LEU A 83 19.36 -12.86 -2.31
CA LEU A 83 19.20 -11.69 -3.18
C LEU A 83 20.37 -11.64 -4.17
N THR A 84 20.08 -11.63 -5.46
CA THR A 84 21.12 -11.70 -6.51
C THR A 84 21.77 -10.34 -6.79
N GLY A 85 21.29 -9.27 -6.15
CA GLY A 85 21.95 -7.97 -6.02
C GLY A 85 21.23 -6.84 -6.75
N GLU A 86 21.58 -5.60 -6.38
CA GLU A 86 21.11 -4.37 -7.05
C GLU A 86 21.66 -4.29 -8.47
N THR A 87 20.80 -3.92 -9.42
CA THR A 87 21.18 -3.70 -10.83
C THR A 87 20.70 -2.34 -11.35
N ALA A 88 20.00 -1.55 -10.53
CA ALA A 88 19.55 -0.20 -10.85
C ALA A 88 19.79 0.76 -9.68
N GLU A 89 20.48 1.88 -9.96
CA GLU A 89 20.69 2.97 -8.99
C GLU A 89 19.51 3.98 -9.00
N ASN A 90 18.85 4.13 -10.16
CA ASN A 90 17.74 5.06 -10.33
C ASN A 90 16.40 4.33 -10.13
N PRO A 91 15.55 4.76 -9.17
CA PRO A 91 14.25 4.14 -8.97
C PRO A 91 13.35 4.13 -10.20
N LEU A 92 13.43 5.16 -11.04
CA LEU A 92 12.59 5.27 -12.24
C LEU A 92 12.85 4.16 -13.25
N ASP A 93 14.04 3.55 -13.24
CA ASP A 93 14.38 2.43 -14.11
C ASP A 93 13.81 1.10 -13.59
N ALA A 94 13.57 1.01 -12.28
CA ALA A 94 13.15 -0.22 -11.60
C ALA A 94 11.65 -0.30 -11.29
N ILE A 95 10.96 0.85 -11.23
CA ILE A 95 9.51 0.89 -11.03
C ILE A 95 8.76 0.41 -12.27
N VAL A 96 7.60 -0.20 -12.02
CA VAL A 96 6.64 -0.63 -13.03
C VAL A 96 5.25 -0.18 -12.63
N ASN A 97 4.38 -0.04 -13.62
CA ASN A 97 2.96 0.12 -13.40
C ASN A 97 2.26 -1.24 -13.55
N ILE A 98 1.43 -1.61 -12.59
CA ILE A 98 0.58 -2.79 -12.66
C ILE A 98 -0.82 -2.29 -13.00
N TYR A 99 -1.33 -2.73 -14.14
CA TYR A 99 -2.62 -2.31 -14.67
C TYR A 99 -3.50 -3.52 -14.89
N CYS A 100 -4.63 -3.58 -14.19
CA CYS A 100 -5.58 -4.68 -14.35
C CYS A 100 -6.93 -4.16 -14.83
N THR A 101 -7.52 -4.89 -15.76
CA THR A 101 -8.88 -4.67 -16.26
C THR A 101 -9.74 -5.86 -15.89
N TYR A 102 -10.89 -5.58 -15.27
CA TYR A 102 -11.91 -6.57 -14.96
C TYR A 102 -13.15 -6.26 -15.79
N ILE A 103 -13.53 -7.19 -16.66
CA ILE A 103 -14.62 -7.05 -17.62
C ILE A 103 -15.73 -8.02 -17.24
N THR A 104 -16.93 -7.49 -17.06
CA THR A 104 -18.16 -8.27 -16.93
C THR A 104 -19.13 -7.88 -18.05
N ASP A 105 -20.21 -8.65 -18.21
CA ASP A 105 -21.31 -8.29 -19.13
C ASP A 105 -21.93 -6.91 -18.83
N SER A 106 -21.75 -6.40 -17.61
CA SER A 106 -22.46 -5.21 -17.10
C SER A 106 -21.58 -3.99 -16.85
N TYR A 107 -20.27 -4.17 -16.64
CA TYR A 107 -19.33 -3.07 -16.40
C TYR A 107 -17.87 -3.49 -16.68
N ILE A 108 -17.03 -2.48 -16.93
CA ILE A 108 -15.57 -2.60 -16.98
C ILE A 108 -15.01 -1.82 -15.79
N ARG A 109 -14.19 -2.46 -14.98
CA ARG A 109 -13.44 -1.83 -13.88
C ARG A 109 -11.95 -1.91 -14.19
N THR A 110 -11.23 -0.84 -13.92
CA THR A 110 -9.77 -0.82 -14.07
C THR A 110 -9.15 -0.46 -12.72
N THR A 111 -8.01 -1.06 -12.42
CA THR A 111 -7.17 -0.68 -11.30
C THR A 111 -5.76 -0.44 -11.79
N THR A 112 -5.05 0.45 -11.09
CA THR A 112 -3.68 0.82 -11.42
C THR A 112 -2.90 1.03 -10.15
N GLY A 113 -1.72 0.46 -10.09
CA GLY A 113 -0.78 0.64 -8.98
C GLY A 113 0.65 0.67 -9.48
N THR A 114 1.56 0.88 -8.55
CA THR A 114 3.00 0.82 -8.77
C THR A 114 3.53 -0.49 -8.20
N GLY A 115 4.55 -1.04 -8.82
CA GLY A 115 5.46 -2.01 -8.20
C GLY A 115 6.90 -1.65 -8.57
N PHE A 116 7.85 -2.42 -8.09
CA PHE A 116 9.24 -2.29 -8.51
C PHE A 116 9.97 -3.62 -8.41
N PHE A 117 10.97 -3.80 -9.26
CA PHE A 117 11.81 -4.98 -9.21
C PHE A 117 12.68 -4.96 -7.94
N ILE A 118 12.60 -6.04 -7.17
CA ILE A 118 13.41 -6.27 -5.96
C ILE A 118 14.45 -7.37 -6.15
N ASP A 119 14.41 -8.08 -7.27
CA ASP A 119 15.41 -9.04 -7.67
C ASP A 119 15.57 -9.04 -9.21
N PRO A 120 16.81 -9.08 -9.74
CA PRO A 120 17.06 -9.08 -11.18
C PRO A 120 16.58 -10.35 -11.88
N ASP A 121 16.13 -11.38 -11.17
CA ASP A 121 15.42 -12.54 -11.76
C ASP A 121 13.95 -12.23 -12.10
N GLY A 122 13.50 -10.98 -11.94
CA GLY A 122 12.18 -10.51 -12.39
C GLY A 122 11.10 -10.56 -11.31
N VAL A 123 11.50 -10.45 -10.04
CA VAL A 123 10.56 -10.39 -8.91
C VAL A 123 10.16 -8.94 -8.64
N ILE A 124 8.85 -8.69 -8.58
CA ILE A 124 8.26 -7.39 -8.32
C ILE A 124 7.62 -7.38 -6.93
N LEU A 125 7.91 -6.36 -6.13
CA LEU A 125 7.18 -6.04 -4.91
C LEU A 125 6.13 -4.96 -5.21
N THR A 126 4.92 -5.16 -4.69
CA THR A 126 3.81 -4.21 -4.80
C THR A 126 2.86 -4.39 -3.61
N ASN A 127 1.74 -3.67 -3.59
CA ASN A 127 0.69 -3.86 -2.59
C ASN A 127 -0.20 -5.07 -2.90
N ALA A 128 -0.76 -5.68 -1.86
CA ALA A 128 -1.72 -6.76 -1.98
C ALA A 128 -3.01 -6.28 -2.66
N HIS A 129 -3.49 -5.07 -2.37
CA HIS A 129 -4.68 -4.52 -3.03
C HIS A 129 -4.48 -4.25 -4.53
N VAL A 130 -3.25 -4.08 -4.98
CA VAL A 130 -2.91 -3.99 -6.41
C VAL A 130 -2.87 -5.40 -7.01
N ALA A 131 -2.21 -6.33 -6.33
CA ALA A 131 -2.00 -7.69 -6.80
C ALA A 131 -3.22 -8.63 -6.71
N GLN A 132 -4.23 -8.29 -5.89
CA GLN A 132 -5.41 -9.13 -5.69
C GLN A 132 -6.16 -9.48 -6.98
N PHE A 133 -6.06 -8.63 -8.02
CA PHE A 133 -6.74 -8.89 -9.29
C PHE A 133 -6.07 -10.02 -10.08
N LEU A 134 -4.76 -10.25 -9.91
CA LEU A 134 -4.08 -11.42 -10.48
C LEU A 134 -4.56 -12.72 -9.83
N LEU A 135 -5.07 -12.66 -8.58
CA LEU A 135 -5.69 -13.83 -7.94
C LEU A 135 -7.03 -14.15 -8.61
N LEU A 136 -7.82 -13.13 -8.97
CA LEU A 136 -9.13 -13.26 -9.61
C LEU A 136 -9.07 -13.72 -11.07
N GLU A 137 -7.98 -13.42 -11.79
CA GLU A 137 -7.75 -13.91 -13.16
C GLU A 137 -7.87 -15.43 -13.28
N THR A 138 -7.58 -16.16 -12.19
CA THR A 138 -7.62 -17.62 -12.20
C THR A 138 -9.03 -18.22 -12.16
N THR A 139 -10.09 -17.47 -11.81
CA THR A 139 -11.43 -18.07 -11.63
C THR A 139 -12.35 -17.95 -12.83
N HIS A 140 -12.21 -16.96 -13.73
CA HIS A 140 -13.20 -16.63 -14.79
C HIS A 140 -14.67 -16.54 -14.28
N GLU A 141 -14.89 -16.61 -12.97
CA GLU A 141 -16.21 -16.68 -12.35
C GLU A 141 -16.69 -15.24 -12.14
N GLY A 142 -17.60 -14.79 -13.00
CA GLY A 142 -18.24 -13.48 -12.90
C GLY A 142 -17.60 -12.36 -13.74
N GLY A 143 -16.54 -12.66 -14.50
CA GLY A 143 -15.89 -11.73 -15.42
C GLY A 143 -14.50 -12.21 -15.87
N ASP A 144 -13.98 -11.58 -16.91
CA ASP A 144 -12.61 -11.76 -17.40
C ASP A 144 -11.70 -10.72 -16.74
N THR A 145 -10.62 -11.18 -16.10
CA THR A 145 -9.58 -10.29 -15.55
C THR A 145 -8.34 -10.39 -16.40
N GLU A 146 -7.76 -9.26 -16.78
CA GLU A 146 -6.47 -9.19 -17.46
C GLU A 146 -5.56 -8.22 -16.70
N CYS A 147 -4.40 -8.69 -16.26
CA CYS A 147 -3.40 -7.88 -15.60
C CYS A 147 -2.12 -7.82 -16.44
N ILE A 148 -1.64 -6.60 -16.72
CA ILE A 148 -0.40 -6.36 -17.46
C ILE A 148 0.57 -5.51 -16.64
N VAL A 149 1.87 -5.78 -16.81
CA VAL A 149 2.94 -4.95 -16.26
C VAL A 149 3.43 -4.01 -17.35
N ARG A 150 3.36 -2.71 -17.06
CA ARG A 150 3.80 -1.61 -17.92
C ARG A 150 5.07 -1.00 -17.37
N ALA A 151 5.98 -0.57 -18.24
CA ALA A 151 7.25 0.06 -17.87
C ALA A 151 7.59 1.23 -18.78
N GLY A 152 8.52 2.10 -18.34
CA GLY A 152 9.02 3.23 -19.11
C GLY A 152 8.23 4.53 -18.93
N THR A 153 8.53 5.52 -19.79
CA THR A 153 7.96 6.87 -19.76
C THR A 153 7.57 7.33 -21.18
N PRO A 154 6.27 7.39 -21.53
CA PRO A 154 5.13 6.92 -20.75
C PRO A 154 5.14 5.39 -20.55
N ALA A 155 4.43 4.93 -19.52
CA ALA A 155 4.31 3.50 -19.23
C ALA A 155 3.65 2.76 -20.40
N ALA A 156 4.35 1.78 -20.97
CA ALA A 156 3.85 0.94 -22.05
C ALA A 156 3.79 -0.53 -21.62
N PRO A 157 2.81 -1.32 -22.10
CA PRO A 157 2.74 -2.76 -21.84
C PRO A 157 4.06 -3.45 -22.19
N ARG A 158 4.61 -4.22 -21.26
CA ARG A 158 5.90 -4.87 -21.45
C ARG A 158 5.92 -6.33 -21.03
N TYR A 159 5.29 -6.67 -19.91
CA TYR A 159 5.39 -8.01 -19.33
C TYR A 159 4.05 -8.55 -18.84
N GLU A 160 3.96 -9.88 -18.83
CA GLU A 160 2.98 -10.63 -18.05
C GLU A 160 3.63 -11.13 -16.75
N ALA A 161 2.85 -11.21 -15.68
CA ALA A 161 3.36 -11.65 -14.38
C ALA A 161 2.40 -12.63 -13.70
N ASP A 162 2.97 -13.55 -12.93
CA ASP A 162 2.24 -14.46 -12.05
C ASP A 162 2.42 -14.06 -10.58
N LEU A 163 1.46 -14.44 -9.73
CA LEU A 163 1.58 -14.30 -8.28
C LEU A 163 2.60 -15.29 -7.71
N LEU A 164 3.61 -14.76 -7.02
CA LEU A 164 4.49 -15.57 -6.15
C LEU A 164 3.93 -15.66 -4.73
N TYR A 165 3.33 -14.57 -4.25
CA TYR A 165 2.83 -14.46 -2.89
C TYR A 165 1.86 -13.28 -2.76
N ILE A 166 0.83 -13.46 -1.94
CA ILE A 166 0.00 -12.39 -1.37
C ILE A 166 -0.36 -12.85 0.05
N SER A 167 -0.33 -11.93 1.02
CA SER A 167 -0.57 -12.29 2.42
C SER A 167 -1.98 -12.88 2.62
N PRO A 168 -2.12 -14.15 3.08
CA PRO A 168 -3.42 -14.73 3.38
C PRO A 168 -4.17 -13.99 4.48
N ALA A 169 -3.44 -13.41 5.45
CA ALA A 169 -4.03 -12.60 6.50
C ALA A 169 -4.63 -11.31 5.93
N TRP A 170 -3.91 -10.65 5.01
CA TRP A 170 -4.46 -9.50 4.29
C TRP A 170 -5.71 -9.86 3.48
N VAL A 171 -5.69 -10.98 2.75
CA VAL A 171 -6.84 -11.46 1.96
C VAL A 171 -8.06 -11.69 2.86
N LEU A 172 -7.87 -12.30 4.04
CA LEU A 172 -8.96 -12.52 5.00
C LEU A 172 -9.57 -11.23 5.54
N ASP A 173 -8.74 -10.26 5.87
CA ASP A 173 -9.19 -9.00 6.50
C ASP A 173 -9.84 -8.05 5.50
N ASN A 174 -9.53 -8.20 4.21
CA ASN A 174 -9.98 -7.28 3.15
C ASN A 174 -10.94 -7.94 2.15
N ALA A 175 -11.35 -9.19 2.39
CA ALA A 175 -12.25 -9.92 1.51
C ALA A 175 -13.60 -9.19 1.28
N ASP A 176 -14.15 -8.59 2.33
CA ASP A 176 -15.39 -7.79 2.28
C ASP A 176 -15.21 -6.41 1.63
N GLU A 177 -13.97 -5.91 1.57
CA GLU A 177 -13.63 -4.55 1.11
C GLU A 177 -13.21 -4.51 -0.38
N MET A 178 -13.06 -5.66 -1.06
CA MET A 178 -12.58 -5.73 -2.45
C MET A 178 -13.45 -4.99 -3.48
N HIS A 179 -14.74 -4.83 -3.19
CA HIS A 179 -15.66 -4.08 -4.06
C HIS A 179 -15.63 -2.57 -3.82
N GLN A 180 -14.92 -2.10 -2.81
CA GLN A 180 -14.80 -0.68 -2.51
C GLN A 180 -13.80 -0.01 -3.45
N ALA A 181 -14.07 1.24 -3.80
CA ALA A 181 -13.24 2.00 -4.73
C ALA A 181 -11.88 2.41 -4.13
N VAL A 182 -11.81 2.58 -2.79
CA VAL A 182 -10.61 3.01 -2.06
C VAL A 182 -10.61 2.33 -0.68
N PRO A 183 -9.86 1.23 -0.47
CA PRO A 183 -9.75 0.62 0.84
C PRO A 183 -8.98 1.56 1.79
N MET A 184 -9.62 1.98 2.89
CA MET A 184 -9.01 2.82 3.93
C MET A 184 -8.53 1.93 5.09
N GLY A 185 -7.36 1.33 4.91
CA GLY A 185 -6.70 0.50 5.93
C GLY A 185 -5.40 1.09 6.47
N THR A 186 -4.84 0.44 7.49
CA THR A 186 -3.49 0.76 8.01
C THR A 186 -2.37 0.25 7.10
N GLY A 187 -2.70 -0.61 6.13
CA GLY A 187 -1.73 -1.26 5.23
C GLY A 187 -0.94 -2.39 5.88
N GLU A 188 -1.30 -2.84 7.10
CA GLU A 188 -0.49 -3.73 7.95
C GLU A 188 0.13 -4.94 7.23
N ARG A 189 -0.56 -5.56 6.28
CA ARG A 189 0.00 -6.66 5.46
C ARG A 189 -0.26 -6.46 3.96
N ASP A 190 -0.38 -5.20 3.55
CA ASP A 190 -0.71 -4.83 2.18
C ASP A 190 0.49 -4.90 1.24
N TYR A 191 0.99 -6.12 1.04
CA TYR A 191 2.09 -6.42 0.13
C TYR A 191 1.90 -7.76 -0.58
N ALA A 192 2.46 -7.83 -1.78
CA ALA A 192 2.47 -9.03 -2.62
C ALA A 192 3.75 -9.09 -3.45
N LEU A 193 4.11 -10.31 -3.86
CA LEU A 193 5.23 -10.58 -4.75
C LEU A 193 4.69 -11.12 -6.07
N LEU A 194 5.15 -10.53 -7.17
CA LEU A 194 4.88 -11.00 -8.52
C LEU A 194 6.16 -11.51 -9.17
N TYR A 195 6.03 -12.38 -10.16
CA TYR A 195 7.11 -12.87 -11.00
C TYR A 195 6.81 -12.60 -12.46
N VAL A 196 7.71 -11.92 -13.16
CA VAL A 196 7.60 -11.74 -14.61
C VAL A 196 7.81 -13.07 -15.31
N LYS A 197 6.77 -13.59 -15.97
CA LYS A 197 6.84 -14.88 -16.68
C LYS A 197 7.24 -14.74 -18.14
N ASP A 198 6.71 -13.72 -18.81
CA ASP A 198 6.78 -13.56 -20.25
C ASP A 198 6.73 -12.08 -20.64
N SER A 199 7.19 -11.78 -21.84
CA SER A 199 6.98 -10.47 -22.46
C SER A 199 5.68 -10.47 -23.26
N ILE A 200 5.02 -9.33 -23.32
CA ILE A 200 3.76 -9.19 -24.08
C ILE A 200 3.99 -9.30 -25.59
N ASP A 201 5.18 -8.92 -26.08
CA ASP A 201 5.56 -8.97 -27.49
C ASP A 201 6.18 -10.30 -27.92
N GLY A 202 6.38 -11.24 -26.99
CA GLY A 202 7.03 -12.53 -27.24
C GLY A 202 8.55 -12.46 -27.41
N GLU A 203 9.14 -11.28 -27.20
CA GLU A 203 10.60 -11.12 -27.16
C GLU A 203 11.19 -11.79 -25.91
N PRO A 204 12.42 -12.29 -25.96
CA PRO A 204 13.06 -12.85 -24.77
C PRO A 204 13.09 -11.85 -23.61
N LEU A 205 12.82 -12.32 -22.39
CA LEU A 205 13.04 -11.54 -21.18
C LEU A 205 14.51 -11.11 -21.08
N PRO A 206 14.79 -9.93 -20.48
CA PRO A 206 16.17 -9.49 -20.28
C PRO A 206 16.91 -10.48 -19.39
N ALA A 207 18.23 -10.56 -19.56
CA ALA A 207 19.07 -11.44 -18.74
C ALA A 207 19.10 -11.04 -17.26
N ALA A 208 18.81 -9.77 -16.96
CA ALA A 208 18.62 -9.23 -15.63
C ALA A 208 17.64 -8.05 -15.71
N PHE A 209 16.70 -7.99 -14.78
CA PHE A 209 15.80 -6.86 -14.59
C PHE A 209 16.49 -5.75 -13.76
N PRO A 210 16.11 -4.47 -13.95
CA PRO A 210 16.62 -3.35 -13.15
C PRO A 210 16.01 -3.39 -11.75
N ALA A 211 16.70 -3.99 -10.79
CA ALA A 211 16.24 -4.22 -9.42
C ALA A 211 16.92 -3.29 -8.42
N LEU A 212 16.14 -2.81 -7.46
CA LEU A 212 16.61 -1.95 -6.37
C LEU A 212 17.16 -2.78 -5.21
N SER A 213 18.20 -2.27 -4.54
CA SER A 213 18.64 -2.85 -3.26
C SER A 213 17.57 -2.65 -2.20
N VAL A 214 17.33 -3.68 -1.40
CA VAL A 214 16.41 -3.65 -0.27
C VAL A 214 17.16 -3.64 1.07
N ASP A 215 16.65 -2.90 2.04
CA ASP A 215 17.11 -2.92 3.43
C ASP A 215 15.98 -3.42 4.34
N THR A 216 16.13 -4.64 4.86
CA THR A 216 15.18 -5.27 5.79
C THR A 216 15.57 -5.06 7.26
N ALA A 217 16.62 -4.29 7.55
CA ALA A 217 17.00 -3.96 8.92
C ALA A 217 15.90 -3.17 9.62
N LEU A 218 15.78 -3.38 10.92
CA LEU A 218 14.78 -2.71 11.75
C LEU A 218 15.01 -1.19 11.74
N LEU A 219 13.99 -0.41 11.39
CA LEU A 219 14.10 1.04 11.35
C LEU A 219 14.06 1.62 12.78
N PRO A 220 15.14 2.32 13.22
CA PRO A 220 15.17 2.95 14.53
C PRO A 220 14.36 4.25 14.55
N VAL A 221 13.99 4.71 15.76
CA VAL A 221 13.27 5.98 15.99
C VAL A 221 14.03 7.21 15.46
N THR A 222 15.34 7.11 15.30
CA THR A 222 16.20 8.17 14.75
C THR A 222 15.97 8.43 13.26
N MET A 223 15.15 7.62 12.59
CA MET A 223 14.75 7.84 11.19
C MET A 223 13.70 8.95 11.03
N ARG A 224 13.12 9.47 12.11
CA ARG A 224 12.29 10.69 12.03
C ARG A 224 13.12 11.83 11.45
N GLU A 225 12.49 12.63 10.59
CA GLU A 225 13.10 13.73 9.85
C GLU A 225 14.17 13.31 8.83
N ALA A 226 14.46 12.01 8.67
CA ALA A 226 15.38 11.55 7.64
C ALA A 226 14.83 11.83 6.24
N THR A 227 15.72 12.22 5.32
CA THR A 227 15.35 12.43 3.93
C THR A 227 15.19 11.08 3.23
N VAL A 228 14.13 10.99 2.43
CA VAL A 228 13.81 9.81 1.63
C VAL A 228 13.38 10.23 0.23
N THR A 229 13.55 9.33 -0.75
CA THR A 229 12.96 9.49 -2.08
C THR A 229 11.79 8.52 -2.23
N ALA A 230 10.64 9.06 -2.62
CA ALA A 230 9.50 8.26 -3.07
C ALA A 230 9.49 8.20 -4.59
N ALA A 231 9.11 7.06 -5.17
CA ALA A 231 8.92 6.92 -6.61
C ALA A 231 7.67 6.10 -6.95
N GLY A 232 7.08 6.36 -8.11
CA GLY A 232 6.00 5.53 -8.63
C GLY A 232 5.31 6.09 -9.86
N TYR A 233 4.12 5.55 -10.17
CA TYR A 233 3.28 5.98 -11.28
C TYR A 233 1.98 6.64 -10.80
N PRO A 234 2.01 7.93 -10.40
CA PRO A 234 0.80 8.71 -10.14
C PRO A 234 -0.18 8.66 -11.31
N ALA A 235 -1.36 8.09 -11.09
CA ALA A 235 -2.38 7.86 -12.09
C ALA A 235 -3.40 9.00 -12.22
N THR A 236 -3.17 10.16 -11.60
CA THR A 236 -4.11 11.30 -11.65
C THR A 236 -4.51 11.66 -13.08
N ASN A 237 -3.55 11.68 -14.01
CA ASN A 237 -3.81 11.97 -15.42
C ASN A 237 -4.66 10.88 -16.09
N LEU A 238 -4.38 9.60 -15.79
CA LEU A 238 -5.14 8.44 -16.29
C LEU A 238 -6.59 8.45 -15.79
N LEU A 239 -6.79 8.86 -14.53
CA LEU A 239 -8.12 8.94 -13.90
C LEU A 239 -8.96 10.09 -14.46
N VAL A 240 -8.33 11.24 -14.76
CA VAL A 240 -9.03 12.43 -15.28
C VAL A 240 -9.26 12.34 -16.78
N ASN A 241 -8.27 11.87 -17.54
CA ASN A 241 -8.28 11.90 -19.01
C ASN A 241 -8.53 10.53 -19.65
N GLY A 242 -8.76 9.50 -18.84
CA GLY A 242 -9.10 8.15 -19.30
C GLY A 242 -7.90 7.28 -19.65
N PRO A 243 -8.15 6.02 -20.06
CA PRO A 243 -7.12 4.98 -20.21
C PRO A 243 -6.08 5.26 -21.31
N SER A 244 -6.37 6.18 -22.24
CA SER A 244 -5.44 6.59 -23.30
C SER A 244 -4.47 7.69 -22.87
N ALA A 245 -4.58 8.22 -21.65
CA ALA A 245 -3.68 9.25 -21.17
C ALA A 245 -2.30 8.68 -20.85
N ASP A 246 -1.26 9.47 -21.15
CA ASP A 246 0.10 9.13 -20.78
C ASP A 246 0.22 8.99 -19.26
N LEU A 247 0.79 7.86 -18.84
CA LEU A 247 1.14 7.57 -17.46
C LEU A 247 2.65 7.76 -17.30
N ILE A 248 3.05 8.86 -16.69
CA ILE A 248 4.44 9.27 -16.55
C ILE A 248 4.91 8.92 -15.12
N PRO A 249 6.04 8.22 -14.97
CA PRO A 249 6.59 7.94 -13.65
C PRO A 249 7.08 9.24 -12.99
N GLN A 250 7.02 9.30 -11.66
CA GLN A 250 7.51 10.42 -10.89
C GLN A 250 8.35 9.94 -9.72
N GLU A 251 9.34 10.76 -9.35
CA GLU A 251 10.07 10.66 -8.10
C GLU A 251 10.05 12.00 -7.38
N ALA A 252 10.16 11.97 -6.05
CA ALA A 252 10.28 13.16 -5.25
C ALA A 252 11.03 12.88 -3.95
N SER A 253 11.94 13.79 -3.58
CA SER A 253 12.53 13.80 -2.24
C SER A 253 11.53 14.38 -1.24
N SER A 254 11.42 13.74 -0.08
CA SER A 254 10.60 14.15 1.05
C SER A 254 11.30 13.74 2.35
N THR A 255 10.59 13.83 3.47
CA THR A 255 11.11 13.51 4.80
C THR A 255 10.11 12.65 5.54
N ILE A 256 10.61 11.74 6.38
CA ILE A 256 9.78 10.97 7.31
C ILE A 256 9.29 11.92 8.41
N SER A 257 7.97 12.10 8.53
CA SER A 257 7.38 12.94 9.57
C SER A 257 7.03 12.17 10.84
N GLU A 258 6.67 10.89 10.71
CA GLU A 258 6.29 10.06 11.84
C GLU A 258 6.60 8.58 11.59
N LEU A 259 6.83 7.86 12.68
CA LEU A 259 7.05 6.42 12.73
C LEU A 259 5.95 5.79 13.58
N TYR A 260 5.28 4.78 13.01
CA TYR A 260 4.24 4.03 13.70
C TYR A 260 4.61 2.55 13.89
N THR A 261 3.93 1.92 14.84
CA THR A 261 4.01 0.47 15.09
C THR A 261 2.64 -0.14 15.33
N PHE A 262 2.48 -1.42 14.99
CA PHE A 262 1.33 -2.27 15.31
C PHE A 262 1.45 -2.95 16.69
N GLY A 263 2.40 -2.54 17.52
CA GLY A 263 2.65 -3.12 18.86
C GLY A 263 4.02 -3.78 19.01
N SER A 264 4.95 -3.46 18.11
CA SER A 264 6.36 -3.81 18.21
C SER A 264 7.19 -2.65 18.78
N ASN A 265 8.49 -2.85 18.97
CA ASN A 265 9.42 -1.81 19.42
C ASN A 265 10.16 -1.15 18.23
N TYR A 266 9.69 -1.36 17.00
CA TYR A 266 10.32 -0.89 15.77
C TYR A 266 9.27 -0.27 14.86
N ALA A 267 9.72 0.59 13.94
CA ALA A 267 8.80 1.24 13.00
C ALA A 267 8.27 0.21 11.98
N ASP A 268 6.96 -0.01 12.01
CA ASP A 268 6.24 -0.88 11.07
C ASP A 268 5.68 -0.07 9.90
N VAL A 269 5.36 1.20 10.14
CA VAL A 269 4.87 2.16 9.14
C VAL A 269 5.60 3.49 9.30
N ILE A 270 5.89 4.16 8.19
CA ILE A 270 6.42 5.51 8.15
C ILE A 270 5.41 6.45 7.48
N SER A 271 5.21 7.64 8.07
CA SER A 271 4.53 8.76 7.41
C SER A 271 5.56 9.61 6.69
N ILE A 272 5.22 10.04 5.48
CA ILE A 272 6.09 10.81 4.61
C ILE A 272 5.36 12.09 4.23
N ARG A 273 6.07 13.22 4.36
CA ARG A 273 5.52 14.53 4.04
C ARG A 273 5.11 14.64 2.57
N GLY A 274 4.19 15.56 2.32
CA GLY A 274 3.58 15.81 1.02
C GLY A 274 4.57 15.94 -0.13
N SER A 275 4.32 15.22 -1.23
CA SER A 275 5.14 15.29 -2.45
C SER A 275 4.30 15.08 -3.72
N ALA A 276 4.89 15.37 -4.88
CA ALA A 276 4.23 15.17 -6.18
C ALA A 276 3.89 13.69 -6.48
N VAL A 277 4.61 12.75 -5.86
CA VAL A 277 4.34 11.31 -5.96
C VAL A 277 3.05 10.93 -5.22
N GLY A 278 2.62 11.73 -4.23
CA GLY A 278 1.50 11.44 -3.35
C GLY A 278 0.11 11.53 -3.99
N ALA A 279 -0.18 10.64 -4.93
CA ALA A 279 -1.48 10.54 -5.59
C ALA A 279 -1.90 9.08 -5.80
N GLU A 280 -3.16 8.88 -6.20
CA GLU A 280 -3.66 7.57 -6.61
C GLU A 280 -2.75 6.95 -7.69
N GLY A 281 -2.53 5.64 -7.63
CA GLY A 281 -1.61 4.91 -8.51
C GLY A 281 -0.17 4.80 -7.98
N ALA A 282 0.25 5.63 -7.02
CA ALA A 282 1.58 5.53 -6.41
C ALA A 282 1.74 4.35 -5.42
N SER A 283 0.62 3.81 -4.93
CA SER A 283 0.57 2.62 -4.08
C SER A 283 1.42 1.47 -4.64
N GLY A 284 2.32 0.94 -3.81
CA GLY A 284 3.27 -0.11 -4.12
C GLY A 284 4.62 0.41 -4.62
N GLY A 285 4.77 1.72 -4.77
CA GLY A 285 6.04 2.37 -5.10
C GLY A 285 7.06 2.33 -3.94
N PRO A 286 8.37 2.35 -4.24
CA PRO A 286 9.40 2.25 -3.23
C PRO A 286 9.61 3.57 -2.48
N ILE A 287 10.00 3.44 -1.20
CA ILE A 287 10.59 4.51 -0.40
C ILE A 287 12.07 4.19 -0.17
N ILE A 288 12.94 5.12 -0.55
CA ILE A 288 14.37 4.90 -0.66
C ILE A 288 15.10 5.84 0.30
N ASN A 289 16.05 5.29 1.06
CA ASN A 289 16.90 6.06 1.97
C ASN A 289 18.05 6.78 1.23
N GLU A 290 18.81 7.61 1.95
CA GLU A 290 19.96 8.32 1.36
C GLU A 290 21.09 7.39 0.85
N SER A 291 21.08 6.13 1.25
CA SER A 291 22.03 5.11 0.77
C SER A 291 21.58 4.40 -0.51
N GLY A 292 20.45 4.80 -1.11
CA GLY A 292 19.91 4.19 -2.32
C GLY A 292 19.13 2.89 -2.07
N GLN A 293 18.89 2.52 -0.81
CA GLN A 293 18.21 1.28 -0.46
C GLN A 293 16.73 1.51 -0.16
N VAL A 294 15.89 0.60 -0.64
CA VAL A 294 14.46 0.60 -0.33
C VAL A 294 14.26 0.22 1.13
N ILE A 295 13.53 1.04 1.88
CA ILE A 295 13.22 0.85 3.30
C ILE A 295 11.73 0.62 3.55
N GLY A 296 10.88 0.81 2.54
CA GLY A 296 9.45 0.56 2.62
C GLY A 296 8.74 0.69 1.29
N ILE A 297 7.45 0.37 1.29
CA ILE A 297 6.57 0.51 0.12
C ILE A 297 5.37 1.38 0.47
N ILE A 298 4.99 2.27 -0.44
CA ILE A 298 3.79 3.10 -0.30
C ILE A 298 2.58 2.18 -0.21
N VAL A 299 1.69 2.40 0.76
CA VAL A 299 0.45 1.61 0.92
C VAL A 299 -0.80 2.45 0.84
N THR A 300 -0.75 3.70 1.33
CA THR A 300 -1.90 4.59 1.34
C THR A 300 -1.49 6.06 1.43
N ARG A 301 -2.46 6.96 1.32
CA ARG A 301 -2.27 8.40 1.54
C ARG A 301 -2.06 8.68 3.04
N GLY A 302 -1.23 9.67 3.33
CA GLY A 302 -1.01 10.18 4.68
C GLY A 302 -2.12 11.12 5.13
N ASP A 303 -1.88 11.78 6.26
CA ASP A 303 -2.74 12.85 6.75
C ASP A 303 -2.31 14.18 6.11
N ASP A 304 -2.94 14.55 5.00
CA ASP A 304 -2.60 15.79 4.29
C ASP A 304 -2.76 17.06 5.15
N THR A 305 -3.54 17.01 6.24
CA THR A 305 -3.69 18.16 7.16
C THR A 305 -2.47 18.33 8.06
N LEU A 306 -1.82 17.23 8.42
CA LEU A 306 -0.64 17.20 9.28
C LEU A 306 0.67 17.25 8.46
N ASP A 307 0.74 16.42 7.42
CA ASP A 307 1.96 16.12 6.67
C ASP A 307 2.06 16.88 5.33
N GLY A 308 1.01 17.62 4.97
CA GLY A 308 0.91 18.39 3.73
C GLY A 308 0.34 17.59 2.56
N LEU A 309 -0.14 18.29 1.53
CA LEU A 309 -0.81 17.68 0.38
C LEU A 309 0.08 16.66 -0.34
N GLY A 310 -0.47 15.47 -0.57
CA GLY A 310 0.25 14.37 -1.21
C GLY A 310 1.14 13.63 -0.21
N SER A 311 0.76 13.67 1.06
CA SER A 311 1.42 12.87 2.09
C SER A 311 1.16 11.39 1.84
N LEU A 312 2.08 10.54 2.29
CA LEU A 312 2.06 9.11 2.04
C LEU A 312 2.29 8.35 3.34
N ARG A 313 1.76 7.13 3.40
CA ARG A 313 2.15 6.11 4.38
C ARG A 313 2.78 4.95 3.65
N ALA A 314 3.85 4.42 4.24
CA ALA A 314 4.54 3.26 3.72
C ALA A 314 4.78 2.24 4.84
N ILE A 315 4.56 0.95 4.54
CA ILE A 315 5.00 -0.12 5.45
C ILE A 315 6.48 -0.37 5.25
N THR A 316 7.20 -0.66 6.33
CA THR A 316 8.66 -0.86 6.26
C THR A 316 8.99 -2.24 5.71
N LEU A 317 10.13 -2.37 5.02
CA LEU A 317 10.62 -3.68 4.58
C LEU A 317 10.97 -4.58 5.76
N SER A 318 11.38 -4.01 6.89
CA SER A 318 11.59 -4.77 8.13
C SER A 318 10.28 -5.39 8.67
N HIS A 319 9.15 -4.72 8.45
CA HIS A 319 7.84 -5.27 8.78
C HIS A 319 7.41 -6.35 7.80
N ILE A 320 7.62 -6.14 6.49
CA ILE A 320 7.40 -7.15 5.46
C ILE A 320 8.23 -8.41 5.73
N GLU A 321 9.52 -8.29 6.01
CA GLU A 321 10.42 -9.39 6.36
C GLU A 321 9.90 -10.24 7.53
N ARG A 322 9.48 -9.59 8.62
CA ARG A 322 8.96 -10.33 9.78
C ARG A 322 7.64 -11.01 9.50
N THR A 323 6.73 -10.30 8.84
CA THR A 323 5.36 -10.80 8.60
C THR A 323 5.33 -11.89 7.53
N ILE A 324 6.17 -11.80 6.49
CA ILE A 324 6.30 -12.86 5.49
C ILE A 324 6.95 -14.10 6.11
N HIS A 325 7.94 -13.92 7.00
CA HIS A 325 8.55 -15.04 7.72
C HIS A 325 7.58 -15.69 8.69
N GLU A 326 6.75 -14.91 9.38
CA GLU A 326 5.68 -15.43 10.24
C GLU A 326 4.66 -16.26 9.44
N GLU A 327 4.27 -15.80 8.26
CA GLU A 327 3.26 -16.48 7.42
C GLU A 327 3.83 -17.68 6.67
N THR A 328 5.05 -17.59 6.16
CA THR A 328 5.64 -18.59 5.25
C THR A 328 6.64 -19.53 5.92
N GLY A 329 7.24 -19.11 7.03
CA GLY A 329 8.42 -19.75 7.62
C GLY A 329 9.75 -19.42 6.93
N PHE A 330 9.74 -18.51 5.95
CA PHE A 330 10.91 -18.13 5.15
C PHE A 330 11.11 -16.61 5.11
N THR A 331 12.36 -16.17 5.07
CA THR A 331 12.70 -14.74 4.94
C THR A 331 12.23 -14.18 3.59
N LEU A 332 12.20 -12.85 3.43
CA LEU A 332 11.91 -12.22 2.13
C LEU A 332 12.89 -12.69 1.06
N ALA A 333 14.19 -12.72 1.38
CA ALA A 333 15.23 -13.19 0.47
C ALA A 333 15.02 -14.66 0.03
N GLN A 334 14.54 -15.51 0.94
CA GLN A 334 14.17 -16.88 0.60
C GLN A 334 12.88 -16.95 -0.22
N ASN A 335 11.96 -16.00 -0.07
CA ASN A 335 10.70 -15.97 -0.83
C ASN A 335 10.87 -15.53 -2.29
N ILE A 336 11.94 -14.80 -2.60
CA ILE A 336 12.18 -14.24 -3.94
C ILE A 336 13.32 -14.91 -4.69
N SER A 337 13.82 -16.05 -4.20
CA SER A 337 14.90 -16.80 -4.84
C SER A 337 14.50 -18.26 -5.10
N GLY A 338 15.37 -18.97 -5.83
CA GLY A 338 15.17 -20.36 -6.20
C GLY A 338 14.48 -20.50 -7.55
N ASN A 339 13.68 -21.57 -7.73
CA ASN A 339 12.96 -21.79 -8.98
C ASN A 339 11.63 -21.00 -8.97
N LEU A 340 11.68 -19.74 -9.38
CA LEU A 340 10.53 -18.83 -9.38
C LEU A 340 9.35 -19.33 -10.22
N PRO A 341 9.52 -19.84 -11.46
CA PRO A 341 8.41 -20.43 -12.22
C PRO A 341 7.72 -21.58 -11.48
N TYR A 342 8.50 -22.46 -10.85
CA TYR A 342 7.93 -23.56 -10.08
C TYR A 342 7.18 -23.06 -8.85
N ARG A 343 7.69 -22.05 -8.14
CA ARG A 343 7.03 -21.45 -6.98
C ARG A 343 5.72 -20.76 -7.35
N ALA A 344 5.70 -19.97 -8.43
CA ALA A 344 4.49 -19.36 -8.96
C ALA A 344 3.45 -20.43 -9.30
N SER A 345 3.86 -21.52 -9.96
CA SER A 345 2.99 -22.65 -10.27
C SER A 345 2.42 -23.32 -9.02
N ILE A 346 3.24 -23.55 -7.98
CA ILE A 346 2.76 -24.12 -6.71
C ILE A 346 1.80 -23.15 -6.02
N PHE A 347 2.09 -21.86 -5.99
CA PHE A 347 1.19 -20.85 -5.43
C PHE A 347 -0.18 -20.88 -6.14
N ALA A 348 -0.17 -20.84 -7.47
CA ALA A 348 -1.39 -20.85 -8.30
C ALA A 348 -2.21 -22.15 -8.14
N THR A 349 -1.57 -23.30 -7.97
CA THR A 349 -2.28 -24.60 -7.91
C THR A 349 -2.69 -25.03 -6.51
N THR A 350 -2.03 -24.52 -5.47
CA THR A 350 -2.28 -24.97 -4.08
C THR A 350 -2.91 -23.90 -3.21
N LEU A 351 -2.54 -22.63 -3.38
CA LEU A 351 -2.91 -21.56 -2.47
C LEU A 351 -3.96 -20.63 -3.05
N ALA A 352 -3.82 -20.25 -4.32
CA ALA A 352 -4.78 -19.39 -4.99
C ALA A 352 -6.24 -19.91 -4.85
N PRO A 353 -6.55 -21.20 -5.07
CA PRO A 353 -7.91 -21.70 -4.92
C PRO A 353 -8.45 -21.53 -3.49
N PHE A 354 -7.62 -21.74 -2.48
CA PHE A 354 -8.02 -21.53 -1.08
C PHE A 354 -8.29 -20.05 -0.80
N LEU A 355 -7.39 -19.16 -1.21
CA LEU A 355 -7.56 -17.71 -1.03
C LEU A 355 -8.82 -17.21 -1.75
N LEU A 356 -9.12 -17.74 -2.93
CA LEU A 356 -10.35 -17.46 -3.65
C LEU A 356 -11.59 -17.92 -2.90
N THR A 357 -11.58 -19.11 -2.28
CA THR A 357 -12.72 -19.52 -1.46
C THR A 357 -12.96 -18.58 -0.29
N LEU A 358 -11.91 -18.00 0.30
CA LEU A 358 -12.05 -16.98 1.34
C LEU A 358 -12.68 -15.70 0.80
N LEU A 359 -12.27 -15.26 -0.38
CA LEU A 359 -12.84 -14.10 -1.06
C LEU A 359 -14.31 -14.30 -1.43
N GLN A 360 -14.68 -15.49 -1.93
CA GLN A 360 -16.06 -15.81 -2.32
C GLN A 360 -16.99 -15.97 -1.11
N GLN A 361 -16.51 -16.50 0.01
CA GLN A 361 -17.31 -16.67 1.23
C GLN A 361 -17.61 -15.34 1.93
N ALA A 362 -16.75 -14.34 1.75
CA ALA A 362 -16.93 -12.99 2.30
C ALA A 362 -17.97 -12.18 1.51
N GLY A 363 -18.07 -12.41 0.19
CA GLY A 363 -19.03 -11.74 -0.69
C GLY A 363 -20.47 -12.29 -0.69
N ALA A 364 -20.76 -13.33 0.11
CA ALA A 364 -22.08 -13.99 0.19
C ALA A 364 -22.78 -13.69 1.52
#